data_AF-A0A7C5BLC0-F1
#
_entry.id   AF-A0A7C5BLC0-F1
#
_cell.length_a   1.000
_cell.length_b   1.000
_cell.length_c   1.000
_cell.angle_alpha   90.00
_cell.angle_beta   90.00
_cell.angle_gamma   90.00
#
_symmetry.space_group_name_H-M   'P 1'
#
loop_
_entity.id
_entity.type
_entity.pdbx_description
1 polymer ?
#
loop_
_entity_poly.entity_id
_entity_poly.type
_entity_poly.pdbx_seq_one_letter_code
_entity_poly.pdbx_strand_id
1 'polypeptide(L)'
;DMTDAFSQVRESMRLLYTKAEIVHADLSEYNMLTYRGKVYMIDFGQSVSIEHPSAMIFLERDVKNVCNFFNRKEVKCNVNDLLSFVTGEVE
;
A
#
# COMPACT_ATOMS: atom_id res chain seq x y z
N ASP A 1 12.62 -11.80 1.95
CA ASP A 1 12.98 -11.03 3.15
C ASP A 1 11.84 -10.04 3.44
N MET A 2 11.54 -9.71 4.70
CA MET A 2 10.44 -8.80 5.04
C MET A 2 10.74 -7.36 4.63
N THR A 3 12.01 -6.94 4.67
CA THR A 3 12.41 -5.61 4.18
C THR A 3 12.18 -5.51 2.67
N ASP A 4 12.59 -6.54 1.93
CA ASP A 4 12.34 -6.63 0.48
C ASP A 4 10.84 -6.67 0.15
N ALA A 5 10.05 -7.46 0.86
CA ALA A 5 8.60 -7.50 0.71
C ALA A 5 7.96 -6.13 0.97
N PHE A 6 8.38 -5.43 2.03
CA PHE A 6 7.92 -4.07 2.30
C PHE A 6 8.26 -3.11 1.16
N SER A 7 9.48 -3.18 0.64
CA SER A 7 9.90 -2.36 -0.50
C SER A 7 9.04 -2.59 -1.74
N GLN A 8 8.67 -3.84 -2.02
CA GLN A 8 7.79 -4.18 -3.14
C GLN A 8 6.36 -3.68 -2.92
N VAL A 9 5.84 -3.79 -1.70
CA VAL A 9 4.49 -3.33 -1.34
C VAL A 9 4.38 -1.81 -1.46
N ARG A 10 5.30 -1.03 -0.88
CA ARG A 10 5.27 0.44 -0.98
C ARG A 10 5.36 0.93 -2.41
N GLU A 11 6.17 0.27 -3.24
CA GLU A 11 6.32 0.63 -4.65
C GLU A 11 5.03 0.31 -5.43
N SER A 12 4.43 -0.85 -5.15
CA SER A 12 3.14 -1.22 -5.75
C SER A 12 2.05 -0.22 -5.36
N MET A 13 1.96 0.20 -4.10
CA MET A 13 1.01 1.25 -3.67
C MET A 13 1.24 2.56 -4.43
N ARG A 14 2.49 3.00 -4.58
CA ARG A 14 2.85 4.20 -5.34
C ARG A 14 2.47 4.08 -6.81
N LEU A 15 2.70 2.92 -7.44
CA LEU A 15 2.31 2.69 -8.84
C LEU A 15 0.79 2.67 -9.02
N LEU A 16 0.06 2.05 -8.08
CA LEU A 16 -1.40 2.08 -8.09
C LEU A 16 -1.93 3.51 -8.03
N TYR A 17 -1.37 4.32 -7.13
CA TYR A 17 -1.78 5.72 -6.98
C TYR A 17 -1.37 6.60 -8.16
N THR A 18 -0.11 6.54 -8.60
CA THR A 18 0.48 7.50 -9.56
C THR A 18 0.40 7.09 -11.03
N LYS A 19 0.20 5.81 -11.34
CA LYS A 19 0.17 5.30 -12.71
C LYS A 19 -1.17 4.68 -13.08
N ALA A 20 -1.77 3.92 -12.16
CA ALA A 20 -3.08 3.32 -12.37
C ALA A 20 -4.23 4.22 -11.90
N GLU A 21 -3.94 5.31 -11.18
CA GLU A 21 -4.91 6.29 -10.67
C GLU A 21 -6.02 5.65 -9.82
N ILE A 22 -5.65 4.62 -9.04
CA ILE A 22 -6.56 3.92 -8.12
C ILE A 22 -5.97 3.74 -6.72
N VAL A 23 -6.87 3.63 -5.75
CA VAL A 23 -6.61 3.17 -4.38
C VAL A 23 -7.19 1.77 -4.23
N HIS A 24 -6.44 0.85 -3.65
CA HIS A 24 -6.89 -0.54 -3.49
C HIS A 24 -8.19 -0.62 -2.65
N ALA A 25 -8.28 0.20 -1.60
CA ALA A 25 -9.43 0.37 -0.74
C ALA A 25 -9.89 -0.91 -0.03
N ASP A 26 -8.99 -1.89 0.13
CA ASP A 26 -9.11 -3.04 1.01
C ASP A 26 -7.74 -3.72 1.24
N LEU A 27 -6.66 -2.95 1.22
CA LEU A 27 -5.32 -3.53 1.27
C LEU A 27 -4.97 -3.96 2.71
N SER A 28 -4.59 -5.23 2.85
CA SER A 28 -4.11 -5.86 4.09
C SER A 28 -3.18 -7.04 3.75
N GLU A 29 -2.58 -7.68 4.74
CA GLU A 29 -1.74 -8.87 4.55
C GLU A 29 -2.46 -10.04 3.89
N TYR A 30 -3.79 -10.08 3.98
CA TYR A 30 -4.60 -11.14 3.37
C TYR A 30 -4.71 -10.98 1.84
N ASN A 31 -4.56 -9.74 1.34
CA ASN A 31 -4.62 -9.41 -0.08
C ASN A 31 -3.21 -9.29 -0.71
N MET A 32 -2.19 -9.84 -0.05
CA MET A 32 -0.81 -9.88 -0.52
C MET A 32 -0.33 -11.34 -0.65
N LEU A 33 -0.11 -11.79 -1.89
CA LEU A 33 0.45 -13.11 -2.17
C LEU A 33 1.96 -13.03 -2.37
N THR A 34 2.72 -13.92 -1.72
CA THR A 34 4.15 -14.06 -1.96
C THR A 34 4.43 -15.28 -2.83
N TYR A 35 5.07 -15.08 -3.98
CA TYR A 35 5.50 -16.16 -4.86
C TYR A 35 6.88 -15.89 -5.44
N ARG A 36 7.81 -16.84 -5.23
CA ARG A 36 9.21 -16.76 -5.71
C ARG A 36 9.90 -15.43 -5.38
N GLY A 37 9.75 -14.98 -4.13
CA GLY A 37 10.36 -13.74 -3.66
C GLY A 37 9.70 -12.45 -4.17
N LYS A 38 8.57 -12.54 -4.89
CA LYS A 38 7.79 -11.39 -5.31
C LYS A 38 6.47 -11.29 -4.56
N VAL A 39 6.04 -10.07 -4.27
CA VAL A 39 4.73 -9.77 -3.70
C VAL A 39 3.76 -9.38 -4.83
N TYR A 40 2.56 -9.95 -4.79
CA TYR A 40 1.46 -9.67 -5.70
C TYR A 40 0.26 -9.19 -4.90
N MET A 41 -0.28 -8.02 -5.25
CA MET A 41 -1.56 -7.56 -4.73
C MET A 41 -2.68 -8.22 -5.52
N ILE A 42 -3.74 -8.64 -4.83
CA ILE A 42 -4.91 -9.29 -5.42
C ILE A 42 -6.18 -8.65 -4.87
N ASP A 43 -7.33 -9.03 -5.44
CA ASP A 43 -8.66 -8.58 -5.01
C ASP A 43 -8.89 -7.06 -5.13
N PHE A 44 -8.85 -6.58 -6.37
CA PHE A 44 -9.16 -5.19 -6.72
C PHE A 44 -10.66 -4.90 -6.85
N GLY A 45 -11.53 -5.80 -6.39
CA GLY A 45 -12.99 -5.65 -6.55
C GLY A 45 -13.57 -4.43 -5.85
N GLN A 46 -12.91 -3.94 -4.80
CA GLN A 46 -13.30 -2.75 -4.03
C GLN A 46 -12.48 -1.49 -4.36
N SER A 47 -11.55 -1.58 -5.31
CA SER A 47 -10.67 -0.45 -5.63
C SER A 47 -11.45 0.71 -6.22
N VAL A 48 -11.00 1.92 -5.88
CA VAL A 48 -11.64 3.18 -6.29
C VAL A 48 -10.65 4.06 -7.04
N SER A 49 -11.15 4.89 -7.97
CA SER A 49 -10.36 5.96 -8.57
C SER A 49 -9.85 6.92 -7.49
N ILE A 50 -8.67 7.51 -7.71
CA ILE A 50 -8.14 8.59 -6.86
C ILE A 50 -9.07 9.83 -6.82
N GLU A 51 -9.94 10.00 -7.81
CA GLU A 51 -10.95 11.08 -7.84
C GLU A 51 -12.17 10.80 -6.96
N HIS A 52 -12.31 9.58 -6.43
CA HIS A 52 -13.42 9.23 -5.56
C HIS A 52 -13.40 10.11 -4.29
N PRO A 53 -14.54 10.64 -3.81
CA PRO A 53 -14.59 11.56 -2.66
C PRO A 53 -13.94 11.00 -1.38
N SER A 54 -13.91 9.67 -1.24
CA SER A 54 -13.32 8.96 -0.10
C SER A 54 -11.97 8.31 -0.40
N ALA A 55 -11.35 8.56 -1.56
CA ALA A 55 -10.10 7.92 -1.96
C ALA A 55 -8.98 8.10 -0.92
N MET A 56 -8.79 9.33 -0.41
CA MET A 56 -7.77 9.61 0.60
C MET A 56 -8.01 8.85 1.91
N ILE A 57 -9.28 8.76 2.35
CA ILE A 57 -9.65 8.02 3.57
C ILE A 57 -9.33 6.52 3.41
N PHE A 58 -9.62 5.96 2.24
CA PHE A 58 -9.28 4.56 1.95
C PHE A 58 -7.77 4.34 1.87
N LEU A 59 -7.03 5.27 1.24
CA LEU A 59 -5.58 5.18 1.12
C LEU A 59 -4.92 5.22 2.50
N GLU A 60 -5.34 6.14 3.38
CA GLU A 60 -4.84 6.19 4.75
C GLU A 60 -5.06 4.88 5.50
N ARG A 61 -6.22 4.25 5.31
CA ARG A 61 -6.53 2.96 5.94
C ARG A 61 -5.63 1.85 5.41
N ASP A 62 -5.45 1.78 4.09
CA ASP A 62 -4.56 0.81 3.44
C ASP A 62 -3.11 0.98 3.95
N VAL A 63 -2.61 2.23 4.01
CA VAL A 63 -1.29 2.56 4.57
C VAL A 63 -1.16 2.13 6.04
N LYS A 64 -2.17 2.43 6.87
CA LYS A 64 -2.21 2.00 8.29
C LYS A 64 -2.15 0.48 8.42
N ASN A 65 -2.91 -0.25 7.61
CA ASN A 65 -2.89 -1.72 7.61
C ASN A 65 -1.51 -2.27 7.25
N VAL A 66 -0.92 -1.75 6.17
CA VAL A 66 0.43 -2.12 5.71
C VAL A 66 1.46 -1.84 6.81
N CYS A 67 1.50 -0.63 7.37
CA CYS A 67 2.44 -0.32 8.44
C CYS A 67 2.24 -1.18 9.69
N ASN A 68 1.00 -1.44 10.09
CA ASN A 68 0.71 -2.32 11.21
C ASN A 68 1.25 -3.74 10.97
N PHE A 69 1.07 -4.28 9.77
CA PHE A 69 1.60 -5.59 9.42
C PHE A 69 3.13 -5.63 9.48
N PHE A 70 3.81 -4.71 8.81
CA PHE A 70 5.27 -4.71 8.73
C PHE A 70 5.95 -4.38 10.07
N ASN A 71 5.36 -3.50 10.89
CA ASN A 71 5.85 -3.24 12.24
C ASN A 71 5.78 -4.50 13.12
N ARG A 72 4.72 -5.33 13.01
CA ARG A 72 4.64 -6.64 13.70
C ARG A 72 5.68 -7.65 13.19
N LYS A 73 6.29 -7.40 12.04
CA LYS A 73 7.37 -8.20 11.44
C LYS A 73 8.75 -7.55 11.63
N GLU A 74 8.86 -6.60 12.57
CA GLU A 74 10.10 -5.89 12.92
C GLU A 74 10.68 -5.04 11.77
N VAL A 75 9.87 -4.71 10.77
CA VAL A 75 10.22 -3.75 9.71
C VAL A 75 9.60 -2.40 10.05
N LYS A 76 10.45 -1.38 10.26
CA LYS A 76 10.00 -0.03 10.61
C LYS A 76 9.16 0.57 9.48
N CYS A 77 7.92 0.92 9.79
CA CYS A 77 7.00 1.63 8.91
C CYS A 77 6.30 2.75 9.66
N ASN A 78 6.47 3.98 9.18
CA ASN A 78 5.72 5.15 9.64
C ASN A 78 4.61 5.44 8.62
N VAL A 79 3.40 5.68 9.14
CA VAL A 79 2.20 5.93 8.32
C VAL A 79 2.34 7.19 7.46
N ASN A 80 2.85 8.28 8.03
CA ASN A 80 2.99 9.55 7.32
C ASN A 80 4.06 9.42 6.23
N ASP A 81 5.23 8.85 6.55
CA ASP A 81 6.30 8.65 5.58
C ASP A 81 5.86 7.78 4.39
N LEU A 82 5.11 6.70 4.66
CA LEU A 82 4.60 5.85 3.60
C LEU A 82 3.49 6.55 2.78
N LEU A 83 2.60 7.30 3.43
CA LEU A 83 1.56 8.06 2.73
C LEU A 83 2.19 9.09 1.78
N SER A 84 3.11 9.91 2.26
CA SER A 84 3.87 10.88 1.45
C SER A 84 4.64 10.21 0.31
N PHE A 85 5.25 9.05 0.58
CA PHE A 85 5.92 8.27 -0.46
C PHE A 85 4.96 7.80 -1.58
N VAL A 86 3.74 7.38 -1.22
CA VAL A 86 2.74 6.88 -2.16
C VAL A 86 2.11 8.02 -2.96
N THR A 87 1.74 9.13 -2.32
CA THR A 87 1.11 10.28 -2.98
C THR A 87 2.10 11.09 -3.82
N GLY A 88 3.40 10.95 -3.56
CA GLY A 88 4.42 11.77 -4.21
C GLY A 88 4.47 13.20 -3.66
N GLU A 89 3.80 13.46 -2.54
CA GLU A 89 3.97 14.68 -1.75
C GLU A 89 5.35 14.61 -1.10
N VAL A 90 6.31 15.30 -1.71
CA VAL A 90 7.65 15.49 -1.17
C VAL A 90 7.55 16.59 -0.11
N GLU A 91 7.99 16.30 1.13
CA GLU A 91 8.55 17.36 1.99
C GLU A 91 9.91 17.80 1.44
#